data_AF-A0A968Z6P1-F1
#
_entry.id   AF-A0A968Z6P1-F1
#
_cell.length_a   1.000
_cell.length_b   1.000
_cell.length_c   1.000
_cell.angle_alpha   90.00
_cell.angle_beta   90.00
_cell.angle_gamma   90.00
#
_symmetry.space_group_name_H-M   'P 1'
#
loop_
_entity.id
_entity.type
_entity.pdbx_description
1 polymer ?
#
loop_
_entity_poly.entity_id
_entity_poly.type
_entity_poly.pdbx_seq_one_letter_code
_entity_poly.pdbx_strand_id
1 'polypeptide(L)'
;MFANFSFADDSRLKITNTDTPPTIDGVLSPDEWKSAAKTELGFQKEPQENDQPTERTEVFLMFDKENLYVAFHAFDSTPSAIRAPISKRDSVGSDDFVSIWLDTYDDRRRTYAFRFNPLGIQEDGIFTQADVGNLSWDGILESKGNLTGDGYIVEAKIPFKTLRYQINKEKTWGLHLFRWIARKAERSTWAKTSLANSDLLSQMGTLQGIDDIFSGRTLDIIPTLTLSNNGERELHNDVPTLNTVNRLDAGVTVNYSITPNLTLAATVNP
;
A
#
# COMPACT_ATOMS: atom_id res chain seq x y z
N MET A 1 -31.21 -18.13 24.94
CA MET A 1 -31.32 -17.98 23.47
C MET A 1 -30.16 -17.10 23.05
N PHE A 2 -29.04 -17.69 22.63
CA PHE A 2 -27.87 -16.94 22.20
C PHE A 2 -28.10 -16.50 20.76
N ALA A 3 -28.04 -15.19 20.50
CA ALA A 3 -28.13 -14.66 19.16
C ALA A 3 -26.86 -15.05 18.40
N ASN A 4 -27.01 -15.86 17.36
CA ASN A 4 -25.98 -16.07 16.35
C ASN A 4 -25.87 -14.76 15.54
N PHE A 5 -24.89 -13.93 15.88
CA PHE A 5 -24.50 -12.83 15.02
C PHE A 5 -23.60 -13.38 13.91
N SER A 6 -24.20 -13.72 12.78
CA SER A 6 -23.48 -13.92 11.52
C SER A 6 -23.25 -12.55 10.90
N PHE A 7 -22.12 -11.91 11.22
CA PHE A 7 -21.67 -10.69 10.56
C PHE A 7 -20.41 -10.97 9.75
N ALA A 8 -20.65 -11.48 8.55
CA ALA A 8 -19.91 -11.12 7.35
C ALA A 8 -20.89 -11.34 6.20
N ASP A 9 -21.47 -10.27 5.69
CA ASP A 9 -21.94 -10.28 4.30
C ASP A 9 -20.66 -10.48 3.49
N ASP A 10 -20.43 -11.70 3.00
CA ASP A 10 -19.13 -12.19 2.51
C ASP A 10 -18.76 -11.45 1.22
N SER A 11 -18.25 -10.23 1.40
CA SER A 11 -17.88 -9.32 0.34
C SER A 11 -16.69 -9.96 -0.36
N ARG A 12 -16.93 -10.48 -1.57
CA ARG A 12 -15.93 -11.15 -2.38
C ARG A 12 -15.70 -10.38 -3.66
N LEU A 13 -14.44 -10.08 -3.95
CA LEU A 13 -14.04 -9.47 -5.21
C LEU A 13 -13.13 -10.45 -5.94
N LYS A 14 -13.52 -10.90 -7.12
CA LYS A 14 -12.67 -11.71 -7.98
C LYS A 14 -11.98 -10.80 -9.00
N ILE A 15 -10.65 -10.79 -8.99
CA ILE A 15 -9.85 -10.07 -9.98
C ILE A 15 -9.33 -11.03 -11.06
N THR A 16 -8.84 -10.44 -12.13
CA THR A 16 -8.43 -11.11 -13.36
C THR A 16 -7.03 -10.69 -13.75
N ASN A 17 -6.32 -11.57 -14.43
CA ASN A 17 -5.04 -11.27 -15.02
C ASN A 17 -5.21 -10.35 -16.24
N THR A 18 -4.23 -9.48 -16.50
CA THR A 18 -4.11 -8.67 -17.71
C THR A 18 -2.76 -8.91 -18.41
N ASP A 19 -2.79 -9.02 -19.73
CA ASP A 19 -1.59 -9.02 -20.60
C ASP A 19 -1.21 -7.60 -21.06
N THR A 20 -2.09 -6.63 -20.84
CA THR A 20 -1.90 -5.22 -21.17
C THR A 20 -1.97 -4.40 -19.88
N PRO A 21 -0.85 -4.22 -19.16
CA PRO A 21 -0.84 -3.44 -17.94
C PRO A 21 -1.16 -1.96 -18.23
N PRO A 22 -1.82 -1.26 -17.31
CA PRO A 22 -2.16 0.15 -17.47
C PRO A 22 -0.91 1.02 -17.27
N THR A 23 -0.90 2.18 -17.90
CA THR A 23 0.07 3.24 -17.58
C THR A 23 -0.37 3.94 -16.29
N ILE A 24 0.54 4.17 -15.34
CA ILE A 24 0.20 4.88 -14.09
C ILE A 24 0.38 6.38 -14.30
N ASP A 25 -0.62 7.02 -14.92
CA ASP A 25 -0.57 8.44 -15.30
C ASP A 25 -1.68 9.32 -14.67
N GLY A 26 -2.58 8.71 -13.89
CA GLY A 26 -3.69 9.36 -13.22
C GLY A 26 -4.90 9.56 -14.14
N VAL A 27 -4.96 8.84 -15.27
CA VAL A 27 -6.05 8.92 -16.25
C VAL A 27 -6.68 7.54 -16.42
N LEU A 28 -7.95 7.42 -16.00
CA LEU A 28 -8.68 6.16 -16.10
C LEU A 28 -9.17 5.90 -17.55
N SER A 29 -8.26 5.48 -18.43
CA SER A 29 -8.58 5.14 -19.82
C SER A 29 -9.39 3.84 -19.89
N PRO A 30 -10.60 3.83 -20.49
CA PRO A 30 -11.44 2.63 -20.52
C PRO A 30 -10.79 1.40 -21.15
N ASP A 31 -9.93 1.59 -22.14
CA ASP A 31 -9.26 0.49 -22.84
C ASP A 31 -8.20 -0.22 -21.98
N GLU A 32 -7.52 0.51 -21.09
CA GLU A 32 -6.48 -0.02 -20.20
C GLU A 32 -7.09 -0.79 -19.03
N TRP A 33 -8.25 -0.35 -18.52
CA TRP A 33 -8.91 -0.93 -17.35
C TRP A 33 -10.08 -1.88 -17.69
N LYS A 34 -10.31 -2.18 -18.97
CA LYS A 34 -11.46 -2.99 -19.44
C LYS A 34 -11.56 -4.39 -18.84
N SER A 35 -10.43 -5.02 -18.51
CA SER A 35 -10.37 -6.36 -17.94
C SER A 35 -10.50 -6.35 -16.42
N ALA A 36 -10.39 -5.19 -15.78
CA ALA A 36 -10.37 -5.06 -14.34
C ALA A 36 -11.71 -5.39 -13.70
N ALA A 37 -11.64 -6.00 -12.52
CA ALA A 37 -12.80 -6.11 -11.66
C ALA A 37 -13.18 -4.70 -11.18
N LYS A 38 -14.44 -4.33 -11.38
CA LYS A 38 -14.99 -3.05 -10.96
C LYS A 38 -15.90 -3.26 -9.75
N THR A 39 -15.72 -2.45 -8.71
CA THR A 39 -16.57 -2.40 -7.51
C THR A 39 -16.77 -0.95 -7.06
N GLU A 40 -17.57 -0.74 -6.02
CA GLU A 40 -17.79 0.57 -5.40
C GLU A 40 -17.57 0.52 -3.90
N LEU A 41 -17.23 1.66 -3.29
CA LEU A 41 -17.35 1.82 -1.84
C LEU A 41 -18.83 2.04 -1.53
N GLY A 42 -19.50 0.99 -1.06
CA GLY A 42 -20.96 0.95 -0.94
C GLY A 42 -21.51 1.30 0.43
N PHE A 43 -20.66 1.45 1.44
CA PHE A 43 -21.08 1.63 2.83
C PHE A 43 -20.34 2.79 3.48
N GLN A 44 -21.01 3.56 4.32
CA GLN A 44 -20.34 4.42 5.29
C GLN A 44 -19.93 3.61 6.51
N LYS A 45 -18.72 3.87 7.00
CA LYS A 45 -18.33 3.48 8.36
C LYS A 45 -18.52 4.66 9.30
N GLU A 46 -18.12 5.85 8.87
CA GLU A 46 -18.36 7.11 9.54
C GLU A 46 -18.99 8.10 8.55
N PRO A 47 -19.90 9.00 8.97
CA PRO A 47 -20.45 9.13 10.32
C PRO A 47 -21.60 8.17 10.65
N GLN A 48 -22.34 7.66 9.65
CA GLN A 48 -23.49 6.78 9.85
C GLN A 48 -23.14 5.36 9.43
N GLU A 49 -23.05 4.44 10.37
CA GLU A 49 -22.65 3.05 10.09
C GLU A 49 -23.60 2.37 9.08
N ASN A 50 -23.02 1.78 8.04
CA ASN A 50 -23.69 1.03 6.97
C ASN A 50 -24.71 1.82 6.12
N ASP A 51 -24.70 3.15 6.19
CA ASP A 51 -25.49 4.02 5.31
C ASP A 51 -24.84 4.16 3.91
N GLN A 52 -25.54 4.77 2.95
CA GLN A 52 -24.97 5.06 1.62
C GLN A 52 -23.92 6.18 1.71
N PRO A 53 -22.72 6.00 1.11
CA PRO A 53 -21.72 7.06 0.99
C PRO A 53 -22.28 8.32 0.33
N THR A 54 -21.92 9.51 0.85
CA THR A 54 -22.39 10.77 0.27
C THR A 54 -21.68 11.12 -1.03
N GLU A 55 -20.52 10.53 -1.28
CA GLU A 55 -19.75 10.68 -2.51
C GLU A 55 -19.40 9.31 -3.07
N ARG A 56 -19.87 9.04 -4.29
CA ARG A 56 -19.63 7.77 -4.98
C ARG A 56 -18.13 7.56 -5.21
N THR A 57 -17.67 6.32 -5.06
CA THR A 57 -16.28 5.96 -5.37
C THR A 57 -16.25 4.62 -6.08
N GLU A 58 -15.77 4.61 -7.31
CA GLU A 58 -15.52 3.39 -8.07
C GLU A 58 -14.08 2.92 -7.84
N VAL A 59 -13.90 1.60 -7.77
CA VAL A 59 -12.58 0.98 -7.62
C VAL A 59 -12.39 -0.09 -8.68
N PHE A 60 -11.22 -0.09 -9.31
CA PHE A 60 -10.83 -1.02 -10.36
C PHE A 60 -9.61 -1.80 -9.87
N LEU A 61 -9.65 -3.13 -9.98
CA LEU A 61 -8.53 -3.99 -9.62
C LEU A 61 -8.28 -5.04 -10.69
N MET A 62 -7.01 -5.19 -11.06
CA MET A 62 -6.50 -6.28 -11.89
C MET A 62 -5.06 -6.55 -11.52
N PHE A 63 -4.47 -7.59 -12.10
CA PHE A 63 -3.07 -7.89 -11.86
C PHE A 63 -2.43 -8.43 -13.13
N ASP A 64 -1.12 -8.32 -13.25
CA ASP A 64 -0.34 -9.12 -14.19
C ASP A 64 0.54 -10.10 -13.41
N LYS A 65 1.49 -10.76 -14.05
CA LYS A 65 2.38 -11.69 -13.36
C LYS A 65 3.19 -11.06 -12.23
N GLU A 66 3.53 -9.77 -12.33
CA GLU A 66 4.49 -9.10 -11.47
C GLU A 66 3.88 -8.05 -10.53
N ASN A 67 2.69 -7.54 -10.85
CA ASN A 67 2.11 -6.38 -10.19
C ASN A 67 0.61 -6.52 -9.97
N LEU A 68 0.15 -6.00 -8.83
CA LEU A 68 -1.24 -5.66 -8.58
C LEU A 68 -1.48 -4.21 -9.03
N TYR A 69 -2.55 -3.97 -9.77
CA TYR A 69 -2.99 -2.65 -10.21
C TYR A 69 -4.30 -2.29 -9.52
N VAL A 70 -4.37 -1.06 -9.02
CA VAL A 70 -5.59 -0.51 -8.44
C VAL A 70 -5.81 0.91 -8.96
N ALA A 71 -7.05 1.22 -9.32
CA ALA A 71 -7.46 2.59 -9.57
C ALA A 71 -8.70 2.94 -8.75
N PHE A 72 -8.78 4.20 -8.32
CA PHE A 72 -9.93 4.78 -7.68
C PHE A 72 -10.41 5.96 -8.52
N HIS A 73 -11.70 5.98 -8.84
CA HIS A 73 -12.38 7.19 -9.30
C HIS A 73 -13.31 7.66 -8.19
N ALA A 74 -12.84 8.66 -7.46
CA ALA A 74 -13.50 9.19 -6.29
C ALA A 74 -14.28 10.45 -6.68
N PHE A 75 -15.57 10.28 -6.97
CA PHE A 75 -16.45 11.39 -7.33
C PHE A 75 -16.59 12.37 -6.17
N ASP A 76 -16.80 13.64 -6.47
CA ASP A 76 -17.06 14.65 -5.47
C ASP A 76 -18.03 15.69 -6.02
N SER A 77 -19.16 15.89 -5.34
CA SER A 77 -20.15 16.92 -5.70
C SER A 77 -19.60 18.35 -5.62
N THR A 78 -18.49 18.56 -4.89
CA THR A 78 -17.78 19.84 -4.76
C THR A 78 -16.27 19.65 -4.99
N PRO A 79 -15.81 19.40 -6.23
CA PRO A 79 -14.40 19.06 -6.52
C PRO A 79 -13.40 20.14 -6.04
N SER A 80 -13.80 21.42 -6.07
CA SER A 80 -12.98 22.52 -5.56
C SER A 80 -12.72 22.48 -4.04
N ALA A 81 -13.47 21.66 -3.29
CA ALA A 81 -13.30 21.48 -1.85
C ALA A 81 -12.49 20.23 -1.50
N ILE A 82 -12.00 19.48 -2.49
CA ILE A 82 -11.12 18.32 -2.27
C ILE A 82 -9.82 18.81 -1.63
N ARG A 83 -9.47 18.22 -0.48
CA ARG A 83 -8.24 18.57 0.23
C ARG A 83 -7.06 17.78 -0.33
N ALA A 84 -6.27 18.42 -1.18
CA ALA A 84 -5.13 17.80 -1.87
C ALA A 84 -3.87 18.69 -1.83
N PRO A 85 -3.33 19.03 -0.64
CA PRO A 85 -2.05 19.75 -0.58
C PRO A 85 -0.91 18.88 -1.13
N ILE A 86 0.17 19.55 -1.58
CA ILE A 86 1.44 18.86 -1.84
C ILE A 86 2.03 18.48 -0.48
N SER A 87 1.84 17.23 -0.11
CA SER A 87 2.32 16.63 1.13
C SER A 87 3.63 15.86 0.88
N LYS A 88 4.42 15.65 1.94
CA LYS A 88 5.50 14.66 1.90
C LYS A 88 4.87 13.26 1.85
N ARG A 89 5.58 12.29 1.26
CA ARG A 89 5.28 10.86 1.47
C ARG A 89 5.15 10.59 2.98
N ASP A 90 4.19 9.74 3.35
CA ASP A 90 3.87 9.37 4.74
C ASP A 90 3.31 10.52 5.58
N SER A 91 2.71 11.52 4.94
CA SER A 91 2.07 12.67 5.61
C SER A 91 0.71 13.01 4.97
N VAL A 92 -0.05 12.00 4.54
CA VAL A 92 -1.33 12.20 3.81
C VAL A 92 -2.56 12.03 4.70
N GLY A 93 -2.40 11.59 5.95
CA GLY A 93 -3.53 11.29 6.84
C GLY A 93 -4.48 12.46 7.16
N SER A 94 -4.10 13.71 6.87
CA SER A 94 -4.97 14.89 7.04
C SER A 94 -5.72 15.30 5.78
N ASP A 95 -5.39 14.70 4.64
CA ASP A 95 -5.93 15.02 3.32
C ASP A 95 -7.21 14.22 3.06
N ASP A 96 -7.88 14.49 1.93
CA ASP A 96 -8.74 13.45 1.36
C ASP A 96 -7.82 12.29 0.91
N PHE A 97 -8.26 11.04 1.02
CA PHE A 97 -7.47 9.91 0.53
C PHE A 97 -8.33 8.69 0.19
N VAL A 98 -7.76 7.81 -0.62
CA VAL A 98 -8.24 6.44 -0.84
C VAL A 98 -7.21 5.44 -0.31
N SER A 99 -7.66 4.23 0.02
CA SER A 99 -6.80 3.20 0.57
C SER A 99 -7.21 1.80 0.16
N ILE A 100 -6.19 0.96 0.01
CA ILE A 100 -6.29 -0.49 -0.17
C ILE A 100 -5.48 -1.20 0.92
N TRP A 101 -6.12 -2.12 1.63
CA TRP A 101 -5.48 -2.98 2.62
C TRP A 101 -5.52 -4.42 2.15
N LEU A 102 -4.37 -5.09 2.26
CA LEU A 102 -4.15 -6.45 1.78
C LEU A 102 -3.65 -7.32 2.93
N ASP A 103 -4.47 -8.29 3.33
CA ASP A 103 -4.01 -9.44 4.11
C ASP A 103 -3.57 -10.53 3.15
N THR A 104 -2.28 -10.55 2.84
CA THR A 104 -1.68 -11.49 1.88
C THR A 104 -1.46 -12.90 2.43
N TYR A 105 -1.86 -13.14 3.68
CA TYR A 105 -1.85 -14.45 4.31
C TYR A 105 -3.26 -14.97 4.62
N ASP A 106 -4.29 -14.11 4.55
CA ASP A 106 -5.68 -14.46 4.88
C ASP A 106 -5.82 -15.07 6.29
N ASP A 107 -4.98 -14.60 7.23
CA ASP A 107 -4.99 -15.03 8.63
C ASP A 107 -5.62 -14.00 9.58
N ARG A 108 -5.98 -12.83 9.03
CA ARG A 108 -6.61 -11.67 9.69
C ARG A 108 -5.78 -11.09 10.83
N ARG A 109 -4.45 -11.25 10.80
CA ARG A 109 -3.54 -10.77 11.85
C ARG A 109 -2.75 -9.54 11.44
N ARG A 110 -2.46 -9.41 10.15
CA ARG A 110 -1.68 -8.29 9.60
C ARG A 110 -2.15 -7.91 8.21
N THR A 111 -1.99 -6.64 7.88
CA THR A 111 -2.27 -6.14 6.53
C THR A 111 -1.16 -5.21 6.08
N TYR A 112 -0.87 -5.23 4.78
CA TYR A 112 -0.24 -4.10 4.11
C TYR A 112 -1.32 -3.05 3.87
N ALA A 113 -1.07 -1.81 4.28
CA ALA A 113 -1.96 -0.69 4.04
C ALA A 113 -1.27 0.30 3.11
N PHE A 114 -1.94 0.65 2.01
CA PHE A 114 -1.50 1.68 1.10
C PHE A 114 -2.56 2.77 1.05
N ARG A 115 -2.15 4.02 1.21
CA ARG A 115 -2.99 5.21 1.13
C ARG A 115 -2.44 6.13 0.06
N PHE A 116 -3.36 6.79 -0.64
CA PHE A 116 -3.04 7.73 -1.69
C PHE A 116 -3.92 8.97 -1.54
N ASN A 117 -3.31 10.15 -1.49
CA ASN A 117 -4.07 11.40 -1.61
C ASN A 117 -4.46 11.67 -3.08
N PRO A 118 -5.28 12.69 -3.38
CA PRO A 118 -5.73 12.98 -4.74
C PRO A 118 -4.62 13.32 -5.75
N LEU A 119 -3.40 13.63 -5.28
CA LEU A 119 -2.24 13.86 -6.13
C LEU A 119 -1.40 12.58 -6.34
N GLY A 120 -1.82 11.45 -5.75
CA GLY A 120 -1.14 10.16 -5.79
C GLY A 120 0.05 10.08 -4.83
N ILE A 121 0.17 10.99 -3.86
CA ILE A 121 1.21 10.91 -2.82
C ILE A 121 0.88 9.75 -1.89
N GLN A 122 1.90 8.94 -1.60
CA GLN A 122 1.79 7.66 -0.92
C GLN A 122 1.96 7.81 0.59
N GLU A 123 1.25 6.98 1.33
CA GLU A 123 1.57 6.60 2.71
C GLU A 123 1.33 5.10 2.84
N ASP A 124 2.29 4.39 3.42
CA ASP A 124 2.20 2.96 3.58
C ASP A 124 2.62 2.47 4.96
N GLY A 125 2.30 1.21 5.23
CA GLY A 125 2.65 0.59 6.49
C GLY A 125 2.08 -0.80 6.67
N ILE A 126 2.47 -1.43 7.77
CA ILE A 126 1.91 -2.71 8.20
C ILE A 126 1.01 -2.45 9.41
N PHE A 127 -0.26 -2.84 9.30
CA PHE A 127 -1.24 -2.74 10.38
C PHE A 127 -1.46 -4.12 10.99
N THR A 128 -1.54 -4.17 12.32
CA THR A 128 -1.87 -5.39 13.08
C THR A 128 -3.00 -5.10 14.05
N GLN A 129 -3.61 -6.14 14.60
CA GLN A 129 -4.70 -5.99 15.59
C GLN A 129 -4.25 -5.21 16.85
N ALA A 130 -2.97 -5.30 17.22
CA ALA A 130 -2.43 -4.73 18.45
C ALA A 130 -1.75 -3.36 18.27
N ASP A 131 -1.49 -2.94 17.03
CA ASP A 131 -0.69 -1.75 16.74
C ASP A 131 -1.28 -0.97 15.56
N VAL A 132 -1.56 0.32 15.81
CA VAL A 132 -2.10 1.24 14.82
C VAL A 132 -0.95 1.74 13.95
N GLY A 133 -0.45 0.84 13.10
CA GLY A 133 0.43 1.15 11.98
C GLY A 133 1.90 1.23 12.36
N ASN A 134 2.64 0.18 12.05
CA ASN A 134 4.05 0.34 11.78
C ASN A 134 4.20 1.08 10.44
N LEU A 135 4.21 2.41 10.51
CA LEU A 135 4.46 3.33 9.39
C LEU A 135 5.95 3.44 9.03
N SER A 136 6.83 2.64 9.65
CA SER A 136 8.25 2.57 9.25
C SER A 136 8.50 1.58 8.10
N TRP A 137 7.49 0.77 7.76
CA TRP A 137 7.59 -0.09 6.58
C TRP A 137 7.36 0.75 5.33
N ASP A 138 8.36 0.75 4.45
CA ASP A 138 8.35 1.48 3.18
C ASP A 138 8.42 0.48 2.02
N GLY A 139 7.34 0.41 1.25
CA GLY A 139 7.19 -0.45 0.09
C GLY A 139 7.57 0.26 -1.21
N ILE A 140 8.10 -0.51 -2.16
CA ILE A 140 8.27 -0.05 -3.53
C ILE A 140 6.91 -0.10 -4.22
N LEU A 141 6.35 1.05 -4.58
CA LEU A 141 5.14 1.17 -5.39
C LEU A 141 5.17 2.44 -6.25
N GLU A 142 4.39 2.43 -7.33
CA GLU A 142 4.21 3.58 -8.22
C GLU A 142 2.76 4.04 -8.12
N SER A 143 2.53 5.36 -8.07
CA SER A 143 1.18 5.92 -8.05
C SER A 143 1.13 7.30 -8.68
N LYS A 144 -0.03 7.63 -9.24
CA LYS A 144 -0.30 8.93 -9.82
C LYS A 144 -1.75 9.31 -9.55
N GLY A 145 -1.95 10.54 -9.09
CA GLY A 145 -3.28 11.10 -8.88
C GLY A 145 -3.51 12.33 -9.74
N ASN A 146 -4.77 12.56 -10.09
CA ASN A 146 -5.22 13.68 -10.88
C ASN A 146 -6.57 14.18 -10.37
N LEU A 147 -6.69 15.50 -10.18
CA LEU A 147 -7.98 16.13 -9.90
C LEU A 147 -8.78 16.22 -11.20
N THR A 148 -10.06 15.85 -11.15
CA THR A 148 -10.96 15.87 -12.30
C THR A 148 -12.09 16.88 -12.10
N GLY A 149 -12.87 17.13 -13.15
CA GLY A 149 -14.04 18.00 -13.06
C GLY A 149 -15.18 17.46 -12.20
N ASP A 150 -15.12 16.16 -11.85
CA ASP A 150 -16.14 15.44 -11.09
C ASP A 150 -15.60 14.80 -9.81
N GLY A 151 -14.35 15.06 -9.42
CA GLY A 151 -13.71 14.39 -8.30
C GLY A 151 -12.19 14.30 -8.43
N TYR A 152 -11.65 13.11 -8.21
CA TYR A 152 -10.26 12.79 -8.50
C TYR A 152 -10.07 11.32 -8.89
N ILE A 153 -8.99 11.04 -9.60
CA ILE A 153 -8.55 9.71 -9.97
C ILE A 153 -7.20 9.45 -9.30
N VAL A 154 -7.01 8.24 -8.79
CA VAL A 154 -5.70 7.72 -8.38
C VAL A 154 -5.50 6.38 -9.03
N GLU A 155 -4.33 6.18 -9.65
CA GLU A 155 -3.85 4.89 -10.12
C GLU A 155 -2.62 4.49 -9.32
N ALA A 156 -2.49 3.20 -9.02
CA ALA A 156 -1.33 2.65 -8.36
C ALA A 156 -0.98 1.25 -8.87
N LYS A 157 0.34 1.00 -8.90
CA LYS A 157 0.98 -0.26 -9.23
C LYS A 157 1.79 -0.73 -8.03
N ILE A 158 1.44 -1.91 -7.52
CA ILE A 158 2.08 -2.54 -6.37
C ILE A 158 2.77 -3.83 -6.87
N PRO A 159 4.10 -3.82 -7.06
CA PRO A 159 4.84 -5.02 -7.39
C PRO A 159 4.67 -6.12 -6.33
N PHE A 160 4.40 -7.36 -6.73
CA PHE A 160 4.28 -8.48 -5.79
C PHE A 160 5.57 -8.73 -5.00
N LYS A 161 6.74 -8.42 -5.58
CA LYS A 161 8.03 -8.51 -4.88
C LYS A 161 8.13 -7.58 -3.66
N THR A 162 7.30 -6.52 -3.60
CA THR A 162 7.22 -5.62 -2.44
C THR A 162 6.50 -6.31 -1.28
N LEU A 163 5.64 -7.27 -1.57
CA LEU A 163 4.81 -7.95 -0.60
C LEU A 163 5.44 -9.30 -0.22
N ARG A 164 5.35 -9.64 1.07
CA ARG A 164 5.44 -11.05 1.48
C ARG A 164 4.04 -11.61 1.44
N TYR A 165 3.88 -12.81 0.89
CA TYR A 165 2.58 -13.43 0.75
C TYR A 165 2.68 -14.94 0.73
N GLN A 166 1.53 -15.57 0.93
CA GLN A 166 1.32 -16.97 0.59
C GLN A 166 0.22 -17.07 -0.45
N ILE A 167 0.39 -18.02 -1.37
CA ILE A 167 -0.69 -18.45 -2.25
C ILE A 167 -1.23 -19.72 -1.61
N ASN A 168 -2.34 -19.58 -0.87
CA ASN A 168 -3.03 -20.74 -0.31
C ASN A 168 -3.74 -21.51 -1.45
N LYS A 169 -4.27 -22.70 -1.15
CA LYS A 169 -5.01 -23.51 -2.16
C LYS A 169 -6.22 -22.78 -2.75
N GLU A 170 -6.76 -21.82 -2.01
CA GLU A 170 -7.97 -21.08 -2.35
C GLU A 170 -7.66 -19.81 -3.17
N LYS A 171 -6.37 -19.45 -3.30
CA LYS A 171 -5.88 -18.26 -4.00
C LYS A 171 -6.57 -16.98 -3.52
N THR A 172 -6.72 -16.86 -2.20
CA THR A 172 -7.40 -15.74 -1.54
C THR A 172 -6.48 -14.87 -0.71
N TRP A 173 -6.79 -13.58 -0.67
CA TRP A 173 -6.26 -12.60 0.28
C TRP A 173 -7.43 -11.88 0.97
N GLY A 174 -7.20 -11.35 2.16
CA GLY A 174 -8.15 -10.40 2.76
C GLY A 174 -8.05 -9.03 2.09
N LEU A 175 -9.18 -8.36 1.86
CA LEU A 175 -9.25 -7.06 1.22
C LEU A 175 -10.10 -6.07 2.01
N HIS A 176 -9.56 -4.87 2.21
CA HIS A 176 -10.32 -3.70 2.62
C HIS A 176 -10.05 -2.57 1.64
N LEU A 177 -11.09 -1.88 1.21
CA LEU A 177 -11.00 -0.65 0.42
C LEU A 177 -11.77 0.45 1.15
N PHE A 178 -11.21 1.66 1.19
CA PHE A 178 -11.92 2.79 1.77
C PHE A 178 -11.49 4.13 1.18
N ARG A 179 -12.31 5.13 1.43
CA ARG A 179 -12.06 6.55 1.16
C ARG A 179 -12.29 7.34 2.43
N TRP A 180 -11.48 8.36 2.65
CA TRP A 180 -11.71 9.39 3.65
C TRP A 180 -11.94 10.74 2.98
N ILE A 181 -12.96 11.46 3.44
CA ILE A 181 -13.32 12.79 2.97
C ILE A 181 -13.18 13.75 4.16
N ALA A 182 -12.07 14.49 4.20
CA ALA A 182 -11.66 15.23 5.39
C ALA A 182 -12.69 16.28 5.79
N ARG A 183 -13.26 17.01 4.83
CA ARG A 183 -14.25 18.07 5.08
C ARG A 183 -15.60 17.56 5.60
N LYS A 184 -15.94 16.30 5.32
CA LYS A 184 -17.19 15.66 5.77
C LYS A 184 -17.00 14.80 7.02
N ALA A 185 -15.74 14.54 7.40
CA ALA A 185 -15.39 13.51 8.37
C ALA A 185 -16.06 12.15 8.05
N GLU A 186 -16.11 11.83 6.75
CA GLU A 186 -16.77 10.63 6.24
C GLU A 186 -15.74 9.60 5.81
N ARG A 187 -15.97 8.35 6.23
CA ARG A 187 -15.25 7.20 5.72
C ARG A 187 -16.21 6.26 5.03
N SER A 188 -15.93 5.97 3.77
CA SER A 188 -16.68 5.00 2.97
C SER A 188 -15.86 3.72 2.83
N THR A 189 -16.48 2.55 2.88
CA THR A 189 -15.84 1.22 2.80
C THR A 189 -16.51 0.36 1.73
N TRP A 190 -15.75 -0.59 1.17
CA TRP A 190 -16.28 -1.57 0.22
C TRP A 190 -17.12 -2.65 0.90
N ALA A 191 -16.62 -3.23 1.98
CA ALA A 191 -17.35 -4.21 2.79
C ALA A 191 -18.06 -3.51 3.96
N LYS A 192 -19.16 -4.11 4.43
CA LYS A 192 -19.82 -3.68 5.67
C LYS A 192 -18.86 -3.82 6.84
N THR A 193 -18.82 -2.81 7.69
CA THR A 193 -18.06 -2.85 8.95
C THR A 193 -18.95 -2.43 10.09
N SER A 194 -18.62 -2.89 11.29
CA SER A 194 -19.29 -2.49 12.52
C SER A 194 -18.33 -1.66 13.37
N LEU A 195 -18.76 -0.47 13.77
CA LEU A 195 -18.12 0.38 14.77
C LEU A 195 -18.08 -0.30 16.15
N ALA A 196 -18.99 -1.24 16.43
CA ALA A 196 -18.96 -2.03 17.65
C ALA A 196 -17.82 -3.07 17.67
N ASN A 197 -17.23 -3.38 16.51
CA ASN A 197 -16.06 -4.24 16.39
C ASN A 197 -14.83 -3.38 16.05
N SER A 198 -13.95 -3.17 17.02
CA SER A 198 -12.72 -2.41 16.84
C SER A 198 -11.67 -3.13 15.98
N ASP A 199 -11.82 -4.44 15.76
CA ASP A 199 -10.93 -5.23 14.92
C ASP A 199 -11.37 -5.15 13.45
N LEU A 200 -10.78 -4.21 12.71
CA LEU A 200 -11.04 -4.03 11.28
C LEU A 200 -10.46 -5.15 10.41
N LEU A 201 -9.49 -5.91 10.90
CA LEU A 201 -8.84 -6.97 10.13
C LEU A 201 -9.77 -8.18 10.05
N SER A 202 -10.47 -8.50 11.16
CA SER A 202 -11.52 -9.53 11.18
C SER A 202 -12.71 -9.24 10.25
N GLN A 203 -12.89 -7.98 9.85
CA GLN A 203 -14.03 -7.49 9.06
C GLN A 203 -13.72 -7.27 7.58
N MET A 204 -12.51 -7.63 7.13
CA MET A 204 -12.14 -7.49 5.72
C MET A 204 -12.96 -8.44 4.84
N GLY A 205 -13.23 -8.02 3.61
CA GLY A 205 -13.73 -8.93 2.58
C GLY A 205 -12.64 -9.85 2.06
N THR A 206 -12.95 -10.57 0.98
CA THR A 206 -12.05 -11.55 0.36
C THR A 206 -11.76 -11.18 -1.08
N LEU A 207 -10.49 -11.03 -1.41
CA LEU A 207 -9.99 -10.91 -2.78
C LEU A 207 -9.65 -12.30 -3.32
N GLN A 208 -10.15 -12.61 -4.51
CA GLN A 208 -10.03 -13.93 -5.13
C GLN A 208 -9.48 -13.81 -6.56
N GLY A 209 -9.00 -14.94 -7.10
CA GLY A 209 -8.50 -14.99 -8.48
C GLY A 209 -7.08 -14.47 -8.63
N ILE A 210 -6.28 -14.51 -7.56
CA ILE A 210 -4.85 -14.21 -7.62
C ILE A 210 -4.11 -15.51 -7.98
N ASP A 211 -4.07 -15.78 -9.28
CA ASP A 211 -3.44 -16.93 -9.90
C ASP A 211 -2.06 -16.60 -10.46
N ASP A 212 -1.15 -17.57 -10.50
CA ASP A 212 0.04 -17.54 -11.36
C ASP A 212 0.92 -16.28 -11.27
N ILE A 213 0.83 -15.57 -10.14
CA ILE A 213 1.68 -14.42 -9.81
C ILE A 213 3.11 -14.87 -9.52
N PHE A 214 4.06 -13.95 -9.71
CA PHE A 214 5.49 -14.19 -9.61
C PHE A 214 5.90 -14.78 -8.25
N SER A 215 6.02 -16.10 -8.13
CA SER A 215 6.60 -16.77 -6.96
C SER A 215 8.11 -16.99 -7.10
N GLY A 216 8.74 -16.25 -8.02
CA GLY A 216 10.11 -16.47 -8.46
C GLY A 216 11.17 -16.03 -7.45
N ARG A 217 12.38 -16.52 -7.65
CA ARG A 217 13.54 -16.19 -6.84
C ARG A 217 14.09 -14.83 -7.28
N THR A 218 14.21 -13.89 -6.36
CA THR A 218 14.83 -12.58 -6.59
C THR A 218 16.26 -12.58 -6.07
N LEU A 219 17.15 -11.88 -6.79
CA LEU A 219 18.54 -11.64 -6.40
C LEU A 219 18.76 -10.12 -6.40
N ASP A 220 18.89 -9.55 -5.21
CA ASP A 220 19.23 -8.14 -5.04
C ASP A 220 20.71 -8.03 -4.67
N ILE A 221 21.45 -7.19 -5.39
CA ILE A 221 22.87 -6.90 -5.13
C ILE A 221 22.98 -5.42 -4.80
N ILE A 222 23.36 -5.11 -3.57
CA ILE A 222 23.42 -3.74 -3.03
C ILE A 222 24.89 -3.41 -2.77
N PRO A 223 25.56 -2.65 -3.66
CA PRO A 223 26.91 -2.17 -3.42
C PRO A 223 26.89 -1.00 -2.45
N THR A 224 27.86 -0.94 -1.54
CA THR A 224 28.04 0.16 -0.58
C THR A 224 29.46 0.73 -0.68
N LEU A 225 29.58 2.05 -0.55
CA LEU A 225 30.84 2.77 -0.56
C LEU A 225 30.82 3.81 0.57
N THR A 226 31.76 3.70 1.49
CA THR A 226 31.87 4.60 2.64
C THR A 226 33.19 5.34 2.59
N LEU A 227 33.11 6.68 2.62
CA LEU A 227 34.25 7.59 2.74
C LEU A 227 34.21 8.21 4.13
N SER A 228 35.27 8.03 4.91
CA SER A 228 35.41 8.67 6.21
C SER A 228 36.75 9.39 6.30
N ASN A 229 36.74 10.49 7.05
CA ASN A 229 37.94 11.27 7.37
C ASN A 229 37.97 11.46 8.88
N ASN A 230 38.90 10.76 9.54
CA ASN A 230 39.09 10.89 10.98
C ASN A 230 40.32 11.75 11.24
N GLY A 231 40.11 12.86 11.95
CA GLY A 231 41.17 13.74 12.41
C GLY A 231 41.50 13.46 13.87
N GLU A 232 42.72 12.98 14.16
CA GLU A 232 43.24 12.94 15.52
C GLU A 232 44.19 14.11 15.77
N ARG A 233 44.08 14.71 16.95
CA ARG A 233 44.95 15.82 17.35
C ARG A 233 46.17 15.24 18.02
N GLU A 234 47.31 15.33 17.34
CA GLU A 234 48.59 14.85 17.85
C GLU A 234 49.51 16.02 18.19
N LEU A 235 50.28 15.89 19.27
CA LEU A 235 51.34 16.84 19.59
C LEU A 235 52.63 16.36 18.93
N HIS A 236 53.13 17.14 17.97
CA HIS A 236 54.46 16.94 17.40
C HIS A 236 55.37 18.06 17.93
N ASN A 237 56.33 17.73 18.80
CA ASN A 237 57.20 18.69 19.50
C ASN A 237 56.42 19.82 20.21
N ASP A 238 55.41 19.46 21.03
CA ASP A 238 54.54 20.40 21.77
C ASP A 238 53.71 21.37 20.89
N VAL A 239 53.70 21.19 19.57
CA VAL A 239 52.83 21.92 18.64
C VAL A 239 51.62 21.04 18.27
N PRO A 240 50.37 21.53 18.42
CA PRO A 240 49.19 20.79 17.98
C PRO A 240 49.19 20.64 16.46
N THR A 241 49.17 19.41 16.00
CA THR A 241 49.03 19.04 14.58
C THR A 241 47.75 18.21 14.39
N LEU A 242 47.15 18.29 13.21
CA LEU A 242 45.98 17.48 12.85
C LEU A 242 46.47 16.35 11.93
N ASN A 243 46.43 15.12 12.45
CA ASN A 243 46.67 13.93 11.64
C ASN A 243 45.32 13.50 11.05
N THR A 244 45.22 13.39 9.73
CA THR A 244 43.97 13.01 9.05
C THR A 244 44.14 11.67 8.35
N VAL A 245 43.29 10.71 8.73
CA VAL A 245 43.23 9.38 8.12
C VAL A 245 41.97 9.30 7.29
N ASN A 246 42.15 9.20 5.97
CA ASN A 246 41.06 8.93 5.05
C ASN A 246 40.88 7.42 4.93
N ARG A 247 39.67 6.93 5.19
CA ARG A 247 39.32 5.51 5.01
C ARG A 247 38.25 5.39 3.92
N LEU A 248 38.52 4.51 2.97
CA LEU A 248 37.57 4.08 1.95
C LEU A 248 37.23 2.62 2.21
N ASP A 249 35.97 2.36 2.51
CA ASP A 249 35.45 1.01 2.66
C ASP A 249 34.45 0.73 1.54
N ALA A 250 34.54 -0.46 0.96
CA ALA A 250 33.57 -0.96 0.00
C ALA A 250 32.98 -2.27 0.53
N GLY A 251 31.65 -2.35 0.47
CA GLY A 251 30.89 -3.52 0.86
C GLY A 251 29.90 -3.93 -0.22
N VAL A 252 29.43 -5.16 -0.13
CA VAL A 252 28.34 -5.65 -0.98
C VAL A 252 27.44 -6.53 -0.13
N THR A 253 26.15 -6.24 -0.18
CA THR A 253 25.10 -7.11 0.36
C THR A 253 24.38 -7.81 -0.78
N VAL A 254 24.19 -9.12 -0.64
CA VAL A 254 23.42 -9.95 -1.56
C VAL A 254 22.23 -10.52 -0.82
N ASN A 255 21.02 -10.28 -1.33
CA ASN A 255 19.80 -10.89 -0.85
C ASN A 255 19.25 -11.82 -1.93
N TYR A 256 18.98 -13.08 -1.57
CA TYR A 256 18.42 -14.08 -2.46
C TYR A 256 17.14 -14.66 -1.88
N SER A 257 16.00 -14.36 -2.52
CA SER A 257 14.70 -14.87 -2.10
C SER A 257 14.50 -16.29 -2.63
N ILE A 258 14.29 -17.24 -1.72
CA ILE A 258 14.02 -18.64 -2.04
C ILE A 258 12.53 -18.82 -2.36
N THR A 259 11.67 -18.15 -1.58
CA THR A 259 10.22 -18.02 -1.76
C THR A 259 9.83 -16.59 -1.39
N PRO A 260 8.60 -16.10 -1.73
CA PRO A 260 8.15 -14.75 -1.34
C PRO A 260 8.17 -14.48 0.17
N ASN A 261 8.26 -15.52 1.00
CA ASN A 261 8.34 -15.43 2.47
C ASN A 261 9.69 -15.88 3.07
N LEU A 262 10.69 -16.27 2.27
CA LEU A 262 12.01 -16.71 2.75
C LEU A 262 13.14 -16.09 1.92
N THR A 263 14.05 -15.37 2.59
CA THR A 263 15.22 -14.74 1.95
C THR A 263 16.50 -15.10 2.69
N LEU A 264 17.53 -15.46 1.93
CA LEU A 264 18.90 -15.62 2.39
C LEU A 264 19.66 -14.30 2.16
N ALA A 265 20.28 -13.76 3.21
CA ALA A 265 21.09 -12.55 3.12
C ALA A 265 22.55 -12.85 3.45
N ALA A 266 23.47 -12.30 2.66
CA ALA A 266 24.91 -12.38 2.90
C ALA A 266 25.54 -11.00 2.65
N THR A 267 26.45 -10.58 3.54
CA THR A 267 27.18 -9.31 3.40
C THR A 267 28.67 -9.55 3.47
N VAL A 268 29.42 -8.92 2.57
CA VAL A 268 30.88 -8.87 2.57
C VAL A 268 31.30 -7.44 2.92
N ASN A 269 32.20 -7.29 3.89
CA ASN A 269 32.61 -6.01 4.48
C ASN A 269 31.42 -5.15 4.95
N PRO A 270 30.71 -5.61 6.01
CA PRO A 270 29.56 -4.91 6.59
C PRO A 270 29.92 -3.59 7.29
#